data_AF-K3XDE7-F1
#
_entry.id   AF-K3XDE7-F1
#
_cell.length_a   1.000
_cell.length_b   1.000
_cell.length_c   1.000
_cell.angle_alpha   90.00
_cell.angle_beta   90.00
_cell.angle_gamma   90.00
#
_symmetry.space_group_name_H-M   'P 1'
#
loop_
_entity.id
_entity.type
_entity.pdbx_description
1 polymer ?
#
loop_
_entity_poly.entity_id
_entity_poly.type
_entity_poly.pdbx_seq_one_letter_code
_entity_poly.pdbx_strand_id
1 'polypeptide(L)'
;MVLSRLWHYTQHVLIPSAVVKRWQSMLNRFVLSRKHDRDASHIQLIPREFLYQRRSDGGLQIPSLEAHLKRQRLQFVLQFMRAATADDVRNWTTASTELLKLVLPRTGGCNALDFLVISPLRHGDMIKWRRTSAWWRATWKSWYMIRWEITWHDLPPDERARYGLRQPIWFHSDAALHFEQTPRAYTSAAHRRCIGMVPEPQRSFRMHVSRVFGVRSLADFMREGCAWPSQQDFIQRHLDFTLVSVAPGQQAKWLRALYREATQIVERLDARELVSQTLQATRRAVPHLGCTSGVKVRLIPAIPRSALLRVVWTPKSPTKPHPMTVHSLRVDKDEIKAYIKYSKHLRNTLLPVFEDLQFRLAFRLLP
;
A
#
# COMPACT_ATOMS: atom_id res chain seq x y z
N MET A 1 -10.33 12.90 23.14
CA MET A 1 -11.65 13.13 22.51
C MET A 1 -11.63 13.36 21.00
N VAL A 2 -10.81 14.26 20.44
CA VAL A 2 -10.83 14.52 18.98
C VAL A 2 -10.46 13.28 18.17
N LEU A 3 -9.37 12.58 18.53
CA LEU A 3 -8.94 11.36 17.83
C LEU A 3 -9.95 10.20 17.91
N SER A 4 -10.71 10.09 19.01
CA SER A 4 -11.76 9.07 19.15
C SER A 4 -13.02 9.40 18.36
N ARG A 5 -13.41 10.68 18.24
CA ARG A 5 -14.49 11.09 17.32
C ARG A 5 -14.09 10.95 15.86
N LEU A 6 -12.83 11.24 15.51
CA LEU A 6 -12.31 11.03 14.16
C LEU A 6 -12.36 9.57 13.72
N TRP A 7 -12.20 8.62 14.66
CA TRP A 7 -12.31 7.20 14.38
C TRP A 7 -13.64 6.83 13.73
N HIS A 8 -14.75 7.38 14.22
CA HIS A 8 -16.09 7.01 13.74
C HIS A 8 -16.40 7.62 12.37
N TYR A 9 -16.06 8.89 12.15
CA TYR A 9 -16.32 9.56 10.87
C TYR A 9 -15.44 9.01 9.73
N THR A 10 -14.22 8.60 10.02
CA THR A 10 -13.25 8.19 8.99
C THR A 10 -13.47 6.78 8.45
N GLN A 11 -14.38 6.02 9.06
CA GLN A 11 -14.87 4.76 8.51
C GLN A 11 -15.65 4.98 7.21
N HIS A 12 -16.34 6.12 7.09
CA HIS A 12 -17.28 6.36 5.99
C HIS A 12 -16.98 7.63 5.19
N VAL A 13 -16.27 8.61 5.78
CA VAL A 13 -16.06 9.94 5.20
C VAL A 13 -14.58 10.28 5.07
N LEU A 14 -14.21 10.84 3.92
CA LEU A 14 -12.90 11.43 3.71
C LEU A 14 -12.87 12.83 4.33
N ILE A 15 -12.02 13.03 5.34
CA ILE A 15 -11.79 14.36 5.91
C ILE A 15 -10.87 15.16 4.96
N PRO A 16 -11.28 16.35 4.48
CA PRO A 16 -10.45 17.18 3.61
C PRO A 16 -9.10 17.54 4.23
N SER A 17 -8.05 17.55 3.42
CA SER A 17 -6.69 17.86 3.88
C SER A 17 -6.56 19.24 4.51
N ALA A 18 -7.32 20.24 4.01
CA ALA A 18 -7.37 21.58 4.58
C ALA A 18 -7.89 21.58 6.03
N VAL A 19 -8.93 20.78 6.32
CA VAL A 19 -9.49 20.64 7.67
C VAL A 19 -8.48 19.96 8.59
N VAL A 20 -7.85 18.87 8.14
CA VAL A 20 -6.80 18.19 8.92
C VAL A 20 -5.64 19.13 9.24
N LYS A 21 -5.17 19.93 8.26
CA LYS A 21 -4.13 20.94 8.46
C LYS A 21 -4.55 22.01 9.46
N ARG A 22 -5.80 22.49 9.41
CA ARG A 22 -6.35 23.46 10.36
C ARG A 22 -6.38 22.89 11.78
N TRP A 23 -6.86 21.66 11.96
CA TRP A 23 -6.86 21.00 13.26
C TRP A 23 -5.45 20.70 13.77
N GLN A 24 -4.52 20.29 12.90
CA GLN A 24 -3.12 20.09 13.29
C GLN A 24 -2.49 21.42 13.72
N SER A 25 -2.77 22.51 13.00
CA SER A 25 -2.31 23.85 13.38
C SER A 25 -2.87 24.27 14.74
N MET A 26 -4.17 24.04 14.98
CA MET A 26 -4.80 24.31 16.27
C MET A 26 -4.19 23.47 17.39
N LEU A 27 -3.92 22.18 17.16
CA LEU A 27 -3.27 21.29 18.13
C LEU A 27 -1.84 21.75 18.43
N ASN A 28 -1.05 22.03 17.39
CA ASN A 28 0.32 22.51 17.54
C ASN A 28 0.34 23.84 18.28
N ARG A 29 -0.57 24.77 17.93
CA ARG A 29 -0.74 26.02 18.66
C ARG A 29 -1.12 25.72 20.09
N PHE A 30 -2.17 24.97 20.39
CA PHE A 30 -2.56 24.66 21.78
C PHE A 30 -1.41 24.12 22.64
N VAL A 31 -0.59 23.21 22.10
CA VAL A 31 0.56 22.65 22.81
C VAL A 31 1.71 23.66 22.97
N LEU A 32 1.95 24.51 21.97
CA LEU A 32 3.10 25.43 21.89
C LEU A 32 2.76 26.87 22.26
N SER A 33 1.49 27.23 22.35
CA SER A 33 1.02 28.59 22.55
C SER A 33 0.89 28.86 24.02
N ARG A 34 1.48 29.97 24.44
CA ARG A 34 0.86 30.85 25.41
C ARG A 34 0.22 32.00 24.64
N LYS A 35 -1.09 32.16 24.78
CA LYS A 35 -1.72 33.47 24.64
C LYS A 35 -1.97 33.95 26.06
N HIS A 36 -1.19 34.93 26.53
CA HIS A 36 -1.55 35.66 27.73
C HIS A 36 -2.65 36.68 27.41
N ASP A 37 -2.60 37.29 26.22
CA ASP A 37 -3.64 38.19 25.71
C ASP A 37 -4.35 37.63 24.47
N ARG A 38 -5.61 38.06 24.29
CA ARG A 38 -6.47 37.68 23.16
C ARG A 38 -5.83 38.01 21.80
N ASP A 39 -5.08 39.12 21.73
CA ASP A 39 -4.52 39.67 20.49
C ASP A 39 -3.02 39.34 20.30
N ALA A 40 -2.41 38.64 21.26
CA ALA A 40 -1.00 38.26 21.17
C ALA A 40 -0.74 37.35 19.95
N SER A 41 0.36 37.65 19.24
CA SER A 41 0.83 36.83 18.13
C SER A 41 1.36 35.48 18.63
N HIS A 42 1.20 34.43 17.82
CA HIS A 42 1.67 33.11 18.21
C HIS A 42 3.19 33.03 18.06
N ILE A 43 3.89 32.92 19.19
CA ILE A 43 5.33 32.66 19.23
C ILE A 43 5.53 31.15 19.32
N GLN A 44 6.30 30.60 18.38
CA GLN A 44 6.71 29.21 18.40
C GLN A 44 8.06 29.07 19.11
N LEU A 45 8.05 28.49 20.32
CA LEU A 45 9.24 28.40 21.19
C LEU A 45 10.21 27.25 20.85
N ILE A 46 9.75 26.23 20.10
CA ILE A 46 10.58 25.08 19.69
C ILE A 46 10.53 24.89 18.18
N PRO A 47 11.64 24.50 17.52
CA PRO A 47 11.62 24.13 16.11
C PRO A 47 10.58 23.06 15.75
N ARG A 48 9.87 23.23 14.62
CA ARG A 48 8.78 22.33 14.18
C ARG A 48 9.19 20.86 14.05
N GLU A 49 10.46 20.60 13.81
CA GLU A 49 11.00 19.25 13.60
C GLU A 49 10.90 18.38 14.86
N PHE A 50 10.99 18.96 16.06
CA PHE A 50 10.92 18.22 17.33
C PHE A 50 9.49 17.92 17.80
N LEU A 51 8.48 18.57 17.22
CA LEU A 51 7.08 18.40 17.60
C LEU A 51 6.63 16.95 17.50
N TYR A 52 7.04 16.30 16.41
CA TYR A 52 6.55 14.99 16.01
C TYR A 52 7.50 13.84 16.39
N GLN A 53 8.72 14.18 16.81
CA GLN A 53 9.71 13.21 17.26
C GLN A 53 9.24 12.48 18.52
N ARG A 54 9.68 11.24 18.71
CA ARG A 54 9.28 10.47 19.89
C ARG A 54 9.87 11.10 21.14
N ARG A 55 9.19 10.94 22.28
CA ARG A 55 9.76 11.37 23.56
C ARG A 55 11.11 10.71 23.82
N SER A 56 11.28 9.42 23.50
CA SER A 56 12.57 8.70 23.63
C SER A 56 13.74 9.32 22.86
N ASP A 57 13.43 10.10 21.82
CA ASP A 57 14.41 10.64 20.87
C ASP A 57 14.59 12.16 21.08
N GLY A 58 14.11 12.70 22.22
CA GLY A 58 14.15 14.14 22.51
C GLY A 58 13.01 14.94 21.86
N GLY A 59 11.91 14.29 21.47
CA GLY A 59 10.77 14.97 20.86
C GLY A 59 9.62 15.26 21.82
N LEU A 60 8.68 16.10 21.38
CA LEU A 60 7.43 16.36 22.12
C LEU A 60 6.38 15.25 21.94
N GLN A 61 6.51 14.44 20.89
CA GLN A 61 5.58 13.37 20.52
C GLN A 61 4.13 13.86 20.33
N ILE A 62 3.97 15.06 19.76
CA ILE A 62 2.65 15.56 19.34
C ILE A 62 2.13 14.63 18.23
N PRO A 63 0.88 14.15 18.32
CA PRO A 63 0.33 13.27 17.30
C PRO A 63 0.15 14.02 15.99
N SER A 64 0.68 13.46 14.90
CA SER A 64 0.30 13.86 13.54
C SER A 64 -1.08 13.30 13.22
N LEU A 65 -2.08 14.16 13.09
CA LEU A 65 -3.45 13.79 12.77
C LEU A 65 -3.51 13.07 11.41
N GLU A 66 -2.77 13.58 10.41
CA GLU A 66 -2.71 12.95 9.09
C GLU A 66 -2.14 11.53 9.16
N ALA A 67 -1.06 11.33 9.92
CA ALA A 67 -0.47 10.01 10.11
C ALA A 67 -1.43 9.04 10.81
N HIS A 68 -2.18 9.52 11.81
CA HIS A 68 -3.20 8.72 12.48
C HIS A 68 -4.35 8.33 11.54
N LEU A 69 -4.80 9.24 10.66
CA LEU A 69 -5.80 8.93 9.65
C LEU A 69 -5.29 7.88 8.64
N LYS A 70 -4.02 7.98 8.20
CA LYS A 70 -3.39 6.94 7.35
C LYS A 70 -3.30 5.60 8.08
N ARG A 71 -2.93 5.61 9.36
CA ARG A 71 -2.87 4.40 10.21
C ARG A 71 -4.23 3.73 10.33
N GLN A 72 -5.29 4.52 10.56
CA GLN A 72 -6.67 4.03 10.64
C GLN A 72 -7.10 3.38 9.32
N ARG A 73 -6.85 4.03 8.18
CA ARG A 73 -7.14 3.45 6.86
C ARG A 73 -6.42 2.13 6.63
N LEU A 74 -5.11 2.07 6.93
CA LEU A 74 -4.37 0.82 6.82
C LEU A 74 -4.98 -0.25 7.73
N GLN A 75 -5.33 0.08 8.97
CA GLN A 75 -5.99 -0.85 9.88
C GLN A 75 -7.29 -1.42 9.30
N PHE A 76 -8.14 -0.58 8.66
CA PHE A 76 -9.36 -1.05 8.00
C PHE A 76 -9.06 -1.97 6.82
N VAL A 77 -8.04 -1.67 6.01
CA VAL A 77 -7.59 -2.55 4.92
C VAL A 77 -7.14 -3.91 5.45
N LEU A 78 -6.38 -3.95 6.55
CA LEU A 78 -5.94 -5.21 7.16
C LEU A 78 -7.11 -6.01 7.76
N GLN A 79 -8.08 -5.34 8.39
CA GLN A 79 -9.31 -5.97 8.87
C GLN A 79 -10.10 -6.57 7.70
N PHE A 80 -10.21 -5.81 6.61
CA PHE A 80 -10.85 -6.26 5.38
C PHE A 80 -10.15 -7.50 4.80
N MET A 81 -8.82 -7.53 4.74
CA MET A 81 -8.07 -8.71 4.26
C MET A 81 -8.31 -9.95 5.13
N ARG A 82 -8.39 -9.78 6.46
CA ARG A 82 -8.72 -10.89 7.38
C ARG A 82 -10.13 -11.41 7.12
N ALA A 83 -11.10 -10.52 6.94
CA ALA A 83 -12.46 -10.92 6.58
C ALA A 83 -12.53 -11.60 5.22
N ALA A 84 -11.78 -11.10 4.22
CA ALA A 84 -11.72 -11.68 2.88
C ALA A 84 -10.95 -13.01 2.80
N THR A 85 -10.24 -13.40 3.86
CA THR A 85 -9.55 -14.69 3.96
C THR A 85 -10.28 -15.68 4.85
N ALA A 86 -11.22 -15.22 5.68
CA ALA A 86 -12.12 -16.07 6.44
C ALA A 86 -13.26 -16.58 5.54
N ASP A 87 -13.67 -17.83 5.74
CA ASP A 87 -14.77 -18.44 4.97
C ASP A 87 -16.16 -18.01 5.48
N ASP A 88 -16.25 -17.54 6.73
CA ASP A 88 -17.52 -17.23 7.40
C ASP A 88 -17.99 -15.76 7.33
N VAL A 89 -17.19 -14.84 6.79
CA VAL A 89 -17.49 -13.40 6.86
C VAL A 89 -18.04 -12.87 5.52
N ARG A 90 -19.38 -12.87 5.39
CA ARG A 90 -20.08 -12.39 4.18
C ARG A 90 -20.37 -10.88 4.13
N ASN A 91 -20.25 -10.15 5.24
CA ASN A 91 -20.95 -8.87 5.36
C ASN A 91 -20.19 -7.66 4.81
N TRP A 92 -18.85 -7.63 4.87
CA TRP A 92 -18.04 -6.48 4.41
C TRP A 92 -17.24 -6.77 3.13
N THR A 93 -17.04 -8.05 2.82
CA THR A 93 -16.31 -8.55 1.65
C THR A 93 -17.11 -8.35 0.36
N THR A 94 -18.43 -8.54 0.41
CA THR A 94 -19.35 -8.36 -0.73
C THR A 94 -19.28 -6.96 -1.34
N ALA A 95 -19.17 -5.90 -0.53
CA ALA A 95 -19.06 -4.53 -1.05
C ALA A 95 -17.78 -4.30 -1.87
N SER A 96 -16.68 -5.01 -1.58
CA SER A 96 -15.41 -4.86 -2.30
C SER A 96 -15.38 -5.61 -3.63
N THR A 97 -15.99 -6.81 -3.70
CA THR A 97 -16.11 -7.57 -4.95
C THR A 97 -17.06 -6.87 -5.89
N GLU A 98 -18.15 -6.30 -5.38
CA GLU A 98 -19.06 -5.44 -6.17
C GLU A 98 -18.37 -4.14 -6.61
N LEU A 99 -17.56 -3.53 -5.75
CA LEU A 99 -16.72 -2.39 -6.13
C LEU A 99 -15.73 -2.77 -7.24
N LEU A 100 -15.08 -3.93 -7.15
CA LEU A 100 -14.16 -4.43 -8.17
C LEU A 100 -14.86 -4.65 -9.51
N LYS A 101 -16.02 -5.32 -9.51
CA LYS A 101 -16.86 -5.51 -10.71
C LYS A 101 -17.30 -4.18 -11.34
N LEU A 102 -17.48 -3.14 -10.52
CA LEU A 102 -17.89 -1.81 -10.97
C LEU A 102 -16.73 -0.98 -11.55
N VAL A 103 -15.49 -1.27 -11.16
CA VAL A 103 -14.30 -0.46 -11.42
C VAL A 103 -13.35 -1.08 -12.43
N LEU A 104 -13.18 -2.42 -12.42
CA LEU A 104 -12.38 -3.13 -13.41
C LEU A 104 -13.17 -3.36 -14.71
N PRO A 105 -12.48 -3.46 -15.86
CA PRO A 105 -13.09 -4.00 -17.07
C PRO A 105 -13.70 -5.37 -16.78
N ARG A 106 -14.74 -5.76 -17.55
CA ARG A 106 -15.34 -7.10 -17.49
C ARG A 106 -14.28 -8.13 -17.90
N THR A 107 -13.51 -8.56 -16.91
CA THR A 107 -12.49 -9.60 -16.97
C THR A 107 -13.11 -10.88 -16.38
N GLY A 108 -12.39 -11.99 -16.44
CA GLY A 108 -12.80 -13.27 -15.86
C GLY A 108 -12.87 -13.23 -14.33
N GLY A 109 -12.59 -14.36 -13.69
CA GLY A 109 -12.59 -14.46 -12.22
C GLY A 109 -11.84 -13.29 -11.56
N CYS A 110 -12.40 -12.74 -10.49
CA CYS A 110 -11.79 -11.66 -9.71
C CYS A 110 -11.74 -12.10 -8.25
N ASN A 111 -10.55 -12.04 -7.64
CA ASN A 111 -10.41 -12.24 -6.20
C ASN A 111 -10.63 -10.90 -5.47
N ALA A 112 -11.25 -10.97 -4.29
CA ALA A 112 -11.54 -9.80 -3.47
C ALA A 112 -10.30 -8.96 -3.12
N LEU A 113 -9.09 -9.52 -3.20
CA LEU A 113 -7.83 -8.86 -2.88
C LEU A 113 -7.08 -8.31 -4.10
N ASP A 114 -7.54 -8.59 -5.33
CA ASP A 114 -6.83 -8.17 -6.56
C ASP A 114 -6.66 -6.66 -6.67
N PHE A 115 -7.56 -5.91 -6.04
CA PHE A 115 -7.45 -4.46 -6.02
C PHE A 115 -6.16 -3.92 -5.38
N LEU A 116 -5.55 -4.69 -4.48
CA LEU A 116 -4.35 -4.29 -3.75
C LEU A 116 -3.09 -4.37 -4.60
N VAL A 117 -3.17 -5.08 -5.72
CA VAL A 117 -2.05 -5.25 -6.66
C VAL A 117 -2.31 -4.56 -8.00
N ILE A 118 -3.55 -4.13 -8.27
CA ILE A 118 -3.93 -3.32 -9.43
C ILE A 118 -3.88 -1.82 -9.10
N SER A 119 -3.03 -1.05 -9.77
CA SER A 119 -2.83 0.38 -9.47
C SER A 119 -3.67 1.28 -10.37
N PRO A 120 -4.84 1.79 -9.93
CA PRO A 120 -5.74 2.61 -10.75
C PRO A 120 -5.06 3.84 -11.35
N LEU A 121 -4.11 4.44 -10.62
CA LEU A 121 -3.37 5.63 -11.07
C LEU A 121 -2.51 5.39 -12.33
N ARG A 122 -2.13 4.12 -12.61
CA ARG A 122 -1.26 3.77 -13.75
C ARG A 122 -2.06 3.39 -15.00
N HIS A 123 -3.36 3.17 -14.88
CA HIS A 123 -4.18 2.56 -15.95
C HIS A 123 -5.23 3.52 -16.52
N GLY A 124 -5.22 4.80 -16.12
CA GLY A 124 -6.10 5.83 -16.68
C GLY A 124 -7.58 5.49 -16.55
N ASP A 125 -8.38 5.83 -17.57
CA ASP A 125 -9.83 5.58 -17.58
C ASP A 125 -10.22 4.10 -17.80
N MET A 126 -9.25 3.21 -18.04
CA MET A 126 -9.54 1.77 -18.17
C MET A 126 -10.07 1.18 -16.87
N ILE A 127 -9.55 1.68 -15.76
CA ILE A 127 -10.08 1.39 -14.44
C ILE A 127 -11.01 2.55 -14.14
N LYS A 128 -12.32 2.29 -14.00
CA LYS A 128 -13.37 3.31 -13.79
C LYS A 128 -13.33 3.89 -12.38
N TRP A 129 -12.16 4.39 -12.01
CA TRP A 129 -11.79 4.91 -10.71
C TRP A 129 -12.70 6.02 -10.23
N ARG A 130 -13.23 6.83 -11.16
CA ARG A 130 -14.19 7.90 -10.88
C ARG A 130 -15.46 7.40 -10.17
N ARG A 131 -15.83 6.13 -10.39
CA ARG A 131 -17.01 5.50 -9.78
C ARG A 131 -16.80 5.06 -8.33
N THR A 132 -15.56 5.08 -7.83
CA THR A 132 -15.27 4.78 -6.42
C THR A 132 -15.54 5.98 -5.52
N SER A 133 -15.94 5.70 -4.27
CA SER A 133 -16.12 6.74 -3.25
C SER A 133 -14.80 7.47 -2.96
N ALA A 134 -14.88 8.71 -2.49
CA ALA A 134 -13.70 9.49 -2.12
C ALA A 134 -12.83 8.78 -1.07
N TRP A 135 -13.45 8.02 -0.17
CA TRP A 135 -12.75 7.22 0.83
C TRP A 135 -11.88 6.14 0.18
N TRP A 136 -12.46 5.31 -0.70
CA TRP A 136 -11.71 4.28 -1.43
C TRP A 136 -10.58 4.91 -2.23
N ARG A 137 -10.84 6.06 -2.86
CA ARG A 137 -9.80 6.76 -3.61
C ARG A 137 -8.57 7.11 -2.78
N ALA A 138 -8.82 7.66 -1.59
CA ALA A 138 -7.76 7.99 -0.66
C ALA A 138 -7.06 6.75 -0.10
N THR A 139 -7.80 5.67 0.18
CA THR A 139 -7.27 4.41 0.71
C THR A 139 -6.27 3.76 -0.24
N TRP A 140 -6.64 3.59 -1.51
CA TRP A 140 -5.73 3.04 -2.54
C TRP A 140 -4.52 3.92 -2.80
N LYS A 141 -4.71 5.24 -2.92
CA LYS A 141 -3.58 6.16 -3.10
C LYS A 141 -2.63 6.05 -1.91
N SER A 142 -3.15 5.92 -0.69
CA SER A 142 -2.34 5.71 0.50
C SER A 142 -1.62 4.36 0.46
N TRP A 143 -2.30 3.28 0.04
CA TRP A 143 -1.74 1.93 -0.06
C TRP A 143 -0.49 1.89 -0.96
N TYR A 144 -0.58 2.45 -2.16
CA TYR A 144 0.55 2.48 -3.10
C TYR A 144 1.68 3.44 -2.73
N MET A 145 1.45 4.33 -1.77
CA MET A 145 2.49 5.23 -1.24
C MET A 145 3.23 4.62 -0.05
N ILE A 146 2.77 3.49 0.49
CA ILE A 146 3.49 2.77 1.54
C ILE A 146 4.71 2.10 0.93
N ARG A 147 5.88 2.36 1.52
CA ARG A 147 7.11 1.65 1.18
C ARG A 147 7.21 0.44 2.10
N TRP A 148 6.92 -0.73 1.56
CA TRP A 148 7.06 -1.98 2.28
C TRP A 148 8.53 -2.36 2.35
N GLU A 149 8.98 -2.75 3.54
CA GLU A 149 10.35 -3.24 3.76
C GLU A 149 10.52 -4.65 3.23
N ILE A 150 9.44 -5.44 3.27
CA ILE A 150 9.40 -6.81 2.80
C ILE A 150 8.33 -6.88 1.72
N THR A 151 8.69 -7.50 0.61
CA THR A 151 7.89 -7.67 -0.58
C THR A 151 7.96 -9.11 -1.07
N TRP A 152 7.12 -9.47 -2.03
CA TRP A 152 7.13 -10.79 -2.65
C TRP A 152 8.45 -11.09 -3.39
N HIS A 153 9.29 -10.09 -3.66
CA HIS A 153 10.63 -10.30 -4.23
C HIS A 153 11.61 -10.93 -3.24
N ASP A 154 11.34 -10.79 -1.94
CA ASP A 154 12.15 -11.36 -0.85
C ASP A 154 11.82 -12.84 -0.59
N LEU A 155 10.83 -13.40 -1.29
CA LEU A 155 10.52 -14.82 -1.26
C LEU A 155 11.64 -15.66 -1.91
N PRO A 156 11.86 -16.90 -1.43
CA PRO A 156 12.68 -17.88 -2.15
C PRO A 156 12.22 -18.04 -3.61
N PRO A 157 13.12 -18.34 -4.56
CA PRO A 157 12.82 -18.39 -5.99
C PRO A 157 11.53 -19.16 -6.34
N ASP A 158 11.38 -20.37 -5.78
CA ASP A 158 10.22 -21.24 -5.97
C ASP A 158 8.91 -20.63 -5.47
N GLU A 159 8.93 -20.06 -4.27
CA GLU A 159 7.75 -19.43 -3.68
C GLU A 159 7.39 -18.14 -4.42
N ARG A 160 8.39 -17.38 -4.84
CA ARG A 160 8.25 -16.15 -5.62
C ARG A 160 7.58 -16.44 -6.97
N ALA A 161 8.02 -17.49 -7.67
CA ALA A 161 7.43 -17.95 -8.91
C ALA A 161 5.97 -18.39 -8.71
N ARG A 162 5.70 -19.26 -7.72
CA ARG A 162 4.34 -19.71 -7.37
C ARG A 162 3.42 -18.55 -6.97
N TYR A 163 3.96 -17.54 -6.29
CA TYR A 163 3.22 -16.32 -5.96
C TYR A 163 2.90 -15.51 -7.21
N GLY A 164 3.91 -15.26 -8.05
CA GLY A 164 3.79 -14.47 -9.28
C GLY A 164 2.81 -15.06 -10.29
N LEU A 165 2.83 -16.39 -10.49
CA LEU A 165 1.92 -17.09 -11.42
C LEU A 165 0.43 -16.90 -11.06
N ARG A 166 0.12 -16.70 -9.77
CA ARG A 166 -1.27 -16.57 -9.26
C ARG A 166 -1.74 -15.11 -9.15
N GLN A 167 -0.88 -14.14 -9.41
CA GLN A 167 -1.26 -12.72 -9.41
C GLN A 167 -2.12 -12.37 -10.63
N PRO A 168 -3.03 -11.39 -10.52
CA PRO A 168 -3.80 -10.91 -11.66
C PRO A 168 -2.86 -10.23 -12.68
N ILE A 169 -2.93 -10.62 -13.95
CA ILE A 169 -1.94 -10.19 -14.96
C ILE A 169 -2.35 -8.96 -15.78
N TRP A 170 -3.66 -8.68 -15.85
CA TRP A 170 -4.20 -7.70 -16.79
C TRP A 170 -3.85 -6.26 -16.45
N PHE A 171 -3.82 -5.92 -15.15
CA PHE A 171 -3.59 -4.56 -14.65
C PHE A 171 -2.64 -4.56 -13.45
N HIS A 172 -1.69 -5.49 -13.41
CA HIS A 172 -0.76 -5.59 -12.30
C HIS A 172 0.09 -4.31 -12.17
N SER A 173 0.33 -3.86 -10.94
CA SER A 173 1.12 -2.65 -10.66
C SER A 173 2.63 -2.89 -10.77
N ASP A 174 3.09 -4.10 -10.44
CA ASP A 174 4.50 -4.49 -10.44
C ASP A 174 5.04 -4.77 -11.85
N ALA A 175 6.21 -4.22 -12.15
CA ALA A 175 6.87 -4.33 -13.44
C ALA A 175 7.46 -5.73 -13.70
N ALA A 176 7.67 -6.57 -12.68
CA ALA A 176 8.11 -7.94 -12.90
C ALA A 176 7.06 -8.77 -13.67
N LEU A 177 5.78 -8.42 -13.52
CA LEU A 177 4.63 -9.03 -14.21
C LEU A 177 4.21 -8.25 -15.46
N HIS A 178 5.09 -7.41 -16.00
CA HIS A 178 4.91 -6.72 -17.26
C HIS A 178 5.75 -7.37 -18.35
N PHE A 179 5.29 -7.28 -19.59
CA PHE A 179 6.06 -7.73 -20.74
C PHE A 179 6.92 -6.58 -21.26
N GLU A 180 8.07 -6.89 -21.84
CA GLU A 180 8.95 -5.91 -22.47
C GLU A 180 8.58 -5.81 -23.95
N GLN A 181 8.34 -4.59 -24.41
CA GLN A 181 8.15 -4.35 -25.84
C GLN A 181 9.52 -4.39 -26.52
N THR A 182 9.59 -5.01 -27.70
CA THR A 182 10.78 -4.90 -28.56
C THR A 182 11.11 -3.41 -28.73
N PRO A 183 12.36 -2.99 -28.42
CA PRO A 183 12.72 -1.59 -28.49
C PRO A 183 12.46 -1.06 -29.90
N ARG A 184 11.82 0.11 -30.00
CA ARG A 184 11.81 0.86 -31.25
C ARG A 184 13.24 1.36 -31.49
N ALA A 185 13.65 1.50 -32.75
CA ALA A 185 14.99 1.91 -33.16
C ALA A 185 15.55 3.18 -32.47
N TYR A 186 14.70 3.98 -31.81
CA TYR A 186 15.03 5.26 -31.19
C TYR A 186 14.81 5.32 -29.66
N THR A 187 14.55 4.20 -28.98
CA THR A 187 14.40 4.18 -27.51
C THR A 187 15.48 3.33 -26.86
N SER A 188 16.34 3.94 -26.04
CA SER A 188 17.53 3.30 -25.45
C SER A 188 17.25 2.28 -24.34
N ALA A 189 15.99 2.10 -23.92
CA ALA A 189 15.62 1.14 -22.90
C ALA A 189 14.32 0.39 -23.25
N ALA A 190 14.29 -0.92 -22.97
CA ALA A 190 13.10 -1.74 -23.07
C ALA A 190 12.01 -1.22 -22.11
N HIS A 191 10.91 -0.71 -22.66
CA HIS A 191 9.79 -0.26 -21.85
C HIS A 191 8.89 -1.44 -21.47
N ARG A 192 8.68 -1.64 -20.17
CA ARG A 192 7.78 -2.66 -19.64
C ARG A 192 6.34 -2.16 -19.64
N ARG A 193 5.42 -3.00 -20.14
CA ARG A 193 4.00 -2.68 -20.23
C ARG A 193 3.15 -3.81 -19.66
N CYS A 194 2.05 -3.44 -19.03
CA CYS A 194 1.09 -4.41 -18.51
C CYS A 194 0.28 -5.05 -19.66
N ILE A 195 -0.05 -6.35 -19.55
CA ILE A 195 -0.73 -7.14 -20.60
C ILE A 195 -2.06 -6.51 -21.01
N GLY A 196 -2.83 -5.96 -20.07
CA GLY A 196 -4.11 -5.33 -20.37
C GLY A 196 -3.99 -3.94 -20.99
N MET A 197 -2.79 -3.34 -21.04
CA MET A 197 -2.60 -1.96 -21.51
C MET A 197 -2.27 -1.86 -23.01
N VAL A 198 -2.41 -2.91 -23.82
CA VAL A 198 -2.13 -2.83 -25.28
C VAL A 198 -3.11 -1.92 -26.04
N PRO A 199 -2.79 -1.44 -27.26
CA PRO A 199 -3.72 -0.66 -28.08
C PRO A 199 -4.98 -1.43 -28.50
N GLU A 200 -6.04 -0.71 -28.84
CA GLU A 200 -7.19 -1.30 -29.56
C GLU A 200 -6.78 -1.73 -30.97
N PRO A 201 -7.45 -2.74 -31.57
CA PRO A 201 -8.55 -3.55 -31.02
C PRO A 201 -8.10 -4.75 -30.18
N GLN A 202 -6.78 -5.02 -30.11
CA GLN A 202 -6.22 -6.18 -29.41
C GLN A 202 -6.56 -6.18 -27.91
N ARG A 203 -6.69 -5.00 -27.31
CA ARG A 203 -7.09 -4.83 -25.92
C ARG A 203 -8.49 -5.38 -25.65
N SER A 204 -9.49 -4.96 -26.43
CA SER A 204 -10.86 -5.46 -26.29
C SER A 204 -10.92 -6.98 -26.47
N PHE A 205 -10.15 -7.52 -27.41
CA PHE A 205 -10.00 -8.96 -27.58
C PHE A 205 -9.39 -9.65 -26.35
N ARG A 206 -8.33 -9.10 -25.75
CA ARG A 206 -7.75 -9.65 -24.49
C ARG A 206 -8.74 -9.65 -23.34
N MET A 207 -9.55 -8.60 -23.19
CA MET A 207 -10.60 -8.56 -22.17
C MET A 207 -11.69 -9.60 -22.44
N HIS A 208 -12.03 -9.84 -23.72
CA HIS A 208 -12.93 -10.93 -24.12
C HIS A 208 -12.36 -12.29 -23.73
N VAL A 209 -11.09 -12.56 -24.06
CA VAL A 209 -10.40 -13.81 -23.68
C VAL A 209 -10.43 -14.01 -22.16
N SER A 210 -10.10 -12.97 -21.39
CA SER A 210 -10.19 -13.01 -19.94
C SER A 210 -11.58 -13.41 -19.45
N ARG A 211 -12.62 -12.79 -20.01
CA ARG A 211 -14.02 -13.00 -19.59
C ARG A 211 -14.56 -14.37 -19.97
N VAL A 212 -14.36 -14.80 -21.22
CA VAL A 212 -14.95 -16.03 -21.76
C VAL A 212 -14.22 -17.26 -21.25
N PHE A 213 -12.89 -17.22 -21.19
CA PHE A 213 -12.08 -18.36 -20.76
C PHE A 213 -11.68 -18.29 -19.28
N GLY A 214 -12.19 -17.31 -18.53
CA GLY A 214 -11.96 -17.19 -17.09
C GLY A 214 -10.51 -16.84 -16.70
N VAL A 215 -9.68 -16.37 -17.64
CA VAL A 215 -8.27 -16.07 -17.35
C VAL A 215 -8.15 -14.83 -16.46
N ARG A 216 -7.58 -15.02 -15.28
CA ARG A 216 -7.20 -13.96 -14.34
C ARG A 216 -5.68 -13.80 -14.22
N SER A 217 -4.95 -14.92 -14.24
CA SER A 217 -3.54 -15.07 -13.87
C SER A 217 -2.78 -15.96 -14.86
N LEU A 218 -1.44 -16.01 -14.77
CA LEU A 218 -0.62 -16.89 -15.62
C LEU A 218 -0.92 -18.38 -15.32
N ALA A 219 -1.24 -18.71 -14.07
CA ALA A 219 -1.63 -20.05 -13.68
C ALA A 219 -2.85 -20.56 -14.46
N ASP A 220 -3.76 -19.67 -14.88
CA ASP A 220 -4.97 -20.07 -15.62
C ASP A 220 -4.67 -20.48 -17.07
N PHE A 221 -3.47 -20.17 -17.59
CA PHE A 221 -3.02 -20.67 -18.90
C PHE A 221 -2.60 -22.14 -18.85
N MET A 222 -2.19 -22.61 -17.67
CA MET A 222 -1.63 -23.94 -17.47
C MET A 222 -2.74 -25.01 -17.54
N ARG A 223 -2.39 -26.23 -17.97
CA ARG A 223 -3.32 -27.38 -18.04
C ARG A 223 -3.41 -28.12 -16.70
N GLU A 224 -4.38 -29.03 -16.59
CA GLU A 224 -4.32 -30.14 -15.64
C GLU A 224 -2.99 -30.88 -15.84
N GLY A 225 -2.21 -31.00 -14.77
CA GLY A 225 -0.79 -31.41 -14.83
C GLY A 225 0.21 -30.26 -14.65
N CYS A 226 -0.27 -29.02 -14.46
CA CYS A 226 0.54 -27.84 -14.14
C CYS A 226 1.62 -27.48 -15.17
N ALA A 227 1.51 -27.95 -16.43
CA ALA A 227 2.43 -27.63 -17.53
C ALA A 227 2.16 -26.25 -18.17
N TRP A 228 3.21 -25.50 -18.55
CA TRP A 228 3.05 -24.34 -19.44
C TRP A 228 2.67 -24.85 -20.84
N PRO A 229 1.55 -24.41 -21.44
CA PRO A 229 1.06 -25.01 -22.68
C PRO A 229 1.99 -24.70 -23.86
N SER A 230 1.98 -25.54 -24.90
CA SER A 230 2.59 -25.14 -26.17
C SER A 230 1.83 -23.95 -26.78
N GLN A 231 2.48 -23.18 -27.66
CA GLN A 231 1.81 -22.06 -28.33
C GLN A 231 0.57 -22.52 -29.11
N GLN A 232 0.65 -23.67 -29.78
CA GLN A 232 -0.46 -24.21 -30.56
C GLN A 232 -1.63 -24.63 -29.67
N ASP A 233 -1.34 -25.35 -28.57
CA ASP A 233 -2.35 -25.74 -27.58
C ASP A 233 -3.05 -24.53 -26.97
N PHE A 234 -2.29 -23.49 -26.61
CA PHE A 234 -2.83 -22.26 -26.06
C PHE A 234 -3.81 -21.58 -27.03
N ILE A 235 -3.45 -21.48 -28.31
CA ILE A 235 -4.30 -20.87 -29.34
C ILE A 235 -5.58 -21.68 -29.52
N GLN A 236 -5.48 -22.99 -29.71
CA GLN A 236 -6.64 -23.85 -29.93
C GLN A 236 -7.63 -23.78 -28.78
N ARG A 237 -7.14 -23.68 -27.53
CA ARG A 237 -7.96 -23.58 -26.32
C ARG A 237 -8.70 -22.25 -26.19
N HIS A 238 -8.11 -21.15 -26.68
CA HIS A 238 -8.63 -19.78 -26.48
C HIS A 238 -9.18 -19.15 -27.76
N LEU A 239 -9.33 -19.94 -28.83
CA LEU A 239 -10.08 -19.53 -30.01
C LEU A 239 -11.57 -19.54 -29.68
N ASP A 240 -12.26 -18.45 -30.01
CA ASP A 240 -13.69 -18.32 -29.82
C ASP A 240 -14.37 -18.15 -31.18
N PHE A 241 -14.93 -19.25 -31.70
CA PHE A 241 -15.67 -19.25 -32.96
C PHE A 241 -17.02 -18.52 -32.86
N THR A 242 -17.50 -18.21 -31.65
CA THR A 242 -18.73 -17.43 -31.43
C THR A 242 -18.48 -15.92 -31.51
N LEU A 243 -17.22 -15.47 -31.45
CA LEU A 243 -16.86 -14.07 -31.56
C LEU A 243 -16.87 -13.60 -33.03
N VAL A 244 -18.03 -13.15 -33.49
CA VAL A 244 -18.24 -12.69 -34.89
C VAL A 244 -17.43 -11.44 -35.24
N SER A 245 -17.09 -10.59 -34.26
CA SER A 245 -16.41 -9.31 -34.52
C SER A 245 -14.93 -9.44 -34.92
N VAL A 246 -14.33 -10.62 -34.77
CA VAL A 246 -12.92 -10.86 -35.07
C VAL A 246 -12.76 -12.22 -35.77
N ALA A 247 -12.28 -12.21 -37.02
CA ALA A 247 -12.05 -13.44 -37.78
C ALA A 247 -11.06 -14.39 -37.06
N PRO A 248 -11.25 -15.73 -37.11
CA PRO A 248 -10.40 -16.70 -36.40
C PRO A 248 -8.90 -16.57 -36.69
N GLY A 249 -8.52 -16.28 -37.93
CA GLY A 249 -7.11 -16.05 -38.29
C GLY A 249 -6.48 -14.85 -37.56
N GLN A 250 -7.26 -13.79 -37.36
CA GLN A 250 -6.84 -12.62 -36.60
C GLN A 250 -6.80 -12.90 -35.09
N GLN A 251 -7.78 -13.66 -34.57
CA GLN A 251 -7.76 -14.13 -33.18
C GLN A 251 -6.48 -14.94 -32.91
N ALA A 252 -6.14 -15.90 -33.78
CA ALA A 252 -4.92 -16.70 -33.67
C ALA A 252 -3.65 -15.83 -33.66
N LYS A 253 -3.59 -14.79 -34.50
CA LYS A 253 -2.47 -13.83 -34.50
C LYS A 253 -2.33 -13.10 -33.16
N TRP A 254 -3.44 -12.63 -32.59
CA TRP A 254 -3.42 -11.93 -31.29
C TRP A 254 -3.16 -12.86 -30.11
N LEU A 255 -3.64 -14.11 -30.16
CA LEU A 255 -3.34 -15.14 -29.17
C LEU A 255 -1.85 -15.52 -29.20
N ARG A 256 -1.23 -15.62 -30.39
CA ARG A 256 0.24 -15.82 -30.50
C ARG A 256 1.02 -14.72 -29.79
N ALA A 257 0.61 -13.46 -29.98
CA ALA A 257 1.24 -12.33 -29.31
C ALA A 257 1.06 -12.39 -27.79
N LEU A 258 -0.18 -12.62 -27.32
CA LEU A 258 -0.48 -12.79 -25.89
C LEU A 258 0.34 -13.91 -25.26
N TYR A 259 0.45 -15.06 -25.93
CA TYR A 259 1.24 -16.20 -25.47
C TYR A 259 2.72 -15.84 -25.32
N ARG A 260 3.32 -15.17 -26.32
CA ARG A 260 4.73 -14.75 -26.26
C ARG A 260 4.98 -13.79 -25.10
N GLU A 261 4.11 -12.79 -24.93
CA GLU A 261 4.21 -11.80 -23.85
C GLU A 261 4.06 -12.43 -22.46
N ALA A 262 3.11 -13.37 -22.31
CA ALA A 262 2.93 -14.11 -21.06
C ALA A 262 4.11 -15.05 -20.78
N THR A 263 4.63 -15.72 -21.80
CA THR A 263 5.78 -16.63 -21.69
C THR A 263 7.02 -15.87 -21.24
N GLN A 264 7.23 -14.64 -21.73
CA GLN A 264 8.32 -13.78 -21.26
C GLN A 264 8.24 -13.49 -19.75
N ILE A 265 7.04 -13.31 -19.22
CA ILE A 265 6.85 -13.10 -17.77
C ILE A 265 7.13 -14.40 -17.01
N VAL A 266 6.67 -15.55 -17.51
CA VAL A 266 6.94 -16.87 -16.90
C VAL A 266 8.43 -17.16 -16.84
N GLU A 267 9.16 -16.90 -17.93
CA GLU A 267 10.62 -17.04 -18.00
C GLU A 267 11.30 -16.12 -16.99
N ARG A 268 10.86 -14.87 -16.86
CA ARG A 268 11.41 -13.93 -15.88
C ARG A 268 11.18 -14.38 -14.44
N LEU A 269 10.05 -15.03 -14.18
CA LEU A 269 9.76 -15.61 -12.86
C LEU A 269 10.55 -16.90 -12.60
N ASP A 270 11.33 -17.38 -13.57
CA ASP A 270 12.01 -18.68 -13.56
C ASP A 270 11.03 -19.84 -13.28
N ALA A 271 9.80 -19.67 -13.76
CA ALA A 271 8.70 -20.54 -13.39
C ALA A 271 8.54 -21.73 -14.34
N ARG A 272 9.39 -21.90 -15.36
CA ARG A 272 9.26 -22.97 -16.36
C ARG A 272 9.44 -24.37 -15.76
N GLU A 273 10.31 -24.53 -14.75
CA GLU A 273 10.63 -25.84 -14.16
C GLU A 273 9.73 -26.19 -12.97
N LEU A 274 9.27 -25.19 -12.21
CA LEU A 274 8.37 -25.33 -11.05
C LEU A 274 6.99 -25.92 -11.35
N VAL A 275 6.58 -25.74 -12.60
CA VAL A 275 5.44 -26.29 -13.32
C VAL A 275 5.27 -27.82 -13.12
N SER A 276 6.37 -28.57 -12.91
CA SER A 276 6.30 -30.02 -12.70
C SER A 276 5.87 -30.45 -11.29
N GLN A 277 5.88 -29.53 -10.32
CA GLN A 277 5.45 -29.82 -8.94
C GLN A 277 4.05 -29.24 -8.71
N THR A 278 3.12 -30.13 -8.37
CA THR A 278 1.68 -29.86 -8.25
C THR A 278 1.38 -28.52 -7.57
N LEU A 279 0.77 -27.58 -8.31
CA LEU A 279 0.23 -26.34 -7.76
C LEU A 279 -0.99 -26.67 -6.88
N GLN A 280 -0.76 -27.12 -5.64
CA GLN A 280 -1.84 -27.38 -4.69
C GLN A 280 -2.78 -26.17 -4.58
N ALA A 281 -4.07 -26.49 -4.50
CA ALA A 281 -5.18 -25.58 -4.59
C ALA A 281 -5.28 -24.58 -3.41
N THR A 282 -5.80 -23.40 -3.75
CA THR A 282 -6.62 -22.52 -2.91
C THR A 282 -6.02 -22.03 -1.59
N ARG A 283 -5.02 -21.15 -1.66
CA ARG A 283 -4.98 -20.00 -0.74
C ARG A 283 -5.23 -18.73 -1.53
N ARG A 284 -6.26 -17.97 -1.13
CA ARG A 284 -6.52 -16.62 -1.65
C ARG A 284 -5.21 -15.84 -1.49
N ALA A 285 -4.59 -15.43 -2.60
CA ALA A 285 -3.27 -14.81 -2.58
C ALA A 285 -3.36 -13.45 -1.88
N VAL A 286 -3.01 -13.42 -0.59
CA VAL A 286 -2.78 -12.18 0.15
C VAL A 286 -1.48 -11.57 -0.38
N PRO A 287 -1.40 -10.25 -0.57
CA PRO A 287 -0.15 -9.61 -0.94
C PRO A 287 0.97 -9.98 0.03
N HIS A 288 2.09 -10.52 -0.49
CA HIS A 288 3.26 -10.82 0.34
C HIS A 288 4.01 -9.51 0.61
N LEU A 289 3.53 -8.78 1.62
CA LEU A 289 4.04 -7.48 2.02
C LEU A 289 4.17 -7.44 3.53
N GLY A 290 5.20 -6.75 4.03
CA GLY A 290 5.45 -6.69 5.46
C GLY A 290 6.43 -5.62 5.91
N CYS A 291 6.64 -5.62 7.22
CA CYS A 291 7.63 -4.78 7.88
C CYS A 291 8.39 -5.58 8.93
N THR A 292 9.59 -5.11 9.25
CA THR A 292 10.35 -5.58 10.40
C THR A 292 9.88 -4.86 11.67
N SER A 293 9.76 -5.60 12.77
CA SER A 293 9.50 -5.02 14.08
C SER A 293 10.47 -5.62 15.08
N GLY A 294 11.62 -4.95 15.25
CA GLY A 294 12.78 -5.54 15.91
C GLY A 294 13.34 -6.64 15.02
N VAL A 295 13.59 -7.82 15.59
CA VAL A 295 14.12 -8.99 14.86
C VAL A 295 13.02 -9.76 14.10
N LYS A 296 11.73 -9.51 14.41
CA LYS A 296 10.63 -10.31 13.84
C LYS A 296 10.06 -9.66 12.58
N VAL A 297 9.99 -10.44 11.51
CA VAL A 297 9.22 -10.14 10.30
C VAL A 297 7.73 -10.23 10.59
N ARG A 298 6.95 -9.22 10.17
CA ARG A 298 5.50 -9.19 10.29
C ARG A 298 4.88 -8.95 8.91
N LEU A 299 4.19 -9.96 8.41
CA LEU A 299 3.49 -9.91 7.13
C LEU A 299 2.03 -9.49 7.31
N ILE A 300 1.46 -8.97 6.24
CA ILE A 300 0.03 -8.69 6.11
C ILE A 300 -0.77 -10.01 6.09
N PRO A 301 -1.95 -10.07 6.73
CA PRO A 301 -2.61 -9.02 7.49
C PRO A 301 -2.26 -9.02 8.99
N ALA A 302 -1.24 -9.76 9.41
CA ALA A 302 -0.89 -10.01 10.81
C ALA A 302 -0.02 -8.90 11.47
N ILE A 303 0.16 -7.76 10.81
CA ILE A 303 0.90 -6.63 11.38
C ILE A 303 0.17 -6.10 12.63
N PRO A 304 0.84 -5.96 13.80
CA PRO A 304 0.20 -5.50 15.02
C PRO A 304 -0.16 -4.02 14.95
N ARG A 305 -1.25 -3.62 15.62
CA ARG A 305 -1.75 -2.23 15.65
C ARG A 305 -0.69 -1.22 16.10
N SER A 306 0.20 -1.63 17.01
CA SER A 306 1.30 -0.80 17.52
C SER A 306 2.36 -0.47 16.46
N ALA A 307 2.52 -1.30 15.44
CA ALA A 307 3.50 -1.09 14.36
C ALA A 307 2.95 -0.26 13.19
N LEU A 308 1.62 -0.21 13.00
CA LEU A 308 0.99 0.39 11.81
C LEU A 308 1.34 1.86 11.61
N LEU A 309 1.54 2.64 12.68
CA LEU A 309 1.89 4.05 12.52
C LEU A 309 3.25 4.21 11.82
N ARG A 310 4.22 3.37 12.17
CA ARG A 310 5.58 3.38 11.59
C ARG A 310 5.57 2.98 10.11
N VAL A 311 4.68 2.07 9.74
CA VAL A 311 4.51 1.62 8.34
C VAL A 311 4.04 2.76 7.45
N VAL A 312 3.10 3.57 7.92
CA VAL A 312 2.50 4.64 7.08
C VAL A 312 3.23 5.97 7.17
N TRP A 313 4.02 6.18 8.22
CA TRP A 313 4.64 7.47 8.49
C TRP A 313 5.76 7.40 9.53
N THR A 314 6.85 8.09 9.22
CA THR A 314 7.92 8.40 10.17
C THR A 314 8.12 9.93 10.21
N PRO A 315 8.35 10.51 11.40
CA PRO A 315 8.68 11.93 11.50
C PRO A 315 10.03 12.17 10.81
N LYS A 316 10.15 13.29 10.09
CA LYS A 316 11.42 13.70 9.49
C LYS A 316 12.46 13.97 10.57
N SER A 317 13.68 13.48 10.38
CA SER A 317 14.80 13.78 11.28
C SER A 317 15.02 15.29 11.39
N PRO A 318 15.31 15.81 12.61
CA PRO A 318 15.59 17.22 12.80
C PRO A 318 16.92 17.60 12.13
N THR A 319 16.96 18.78 11.52
CA THR A 319 18.16 19.42 10.99
C THR A 319 18.68 20.51 11.93
N LYS A 320 17.80 21.07 12.78
CA LYS A 320 18.18 22.05 13.80
C LYS A 320 18.72 21.38 15.07
N PRO A 321 19.60 22.05 15.84
CA PRO A 321 20.07 21.54 17.12
C PRO A 321 18.90 21.37 18.10
N HIS A 322 19.03 20.40 19.00
CA HIS A 322 18.01 20.12 20.00
C HIS A 322 17.95 21.26 21.04
N PRO A 323 16.76 21.69 21.53
CA PRO A 323 16.65 22.81 22.46
C PRO A 323 17.55 22.71 23.70
N MET A 324 17.72 21.50 24.24
CA MET A 324 18.60 21.24 25.39
C MET A 324 20.10 21.42 25.09
N THR A 325 20.53 21.37 23.82
CA THR A 325 21.95 21.46 23.43
C THR A 325 22.38 22.89 23.06
N VAL A 326 21.45 23.84 22.96
CA VAL A 326 21.72 25.19 22.42
C VAL A 326 22.60 26.04 23.37
N HIS A 327 22.63 25.77 24.67
CA HIS A 327 23.45 26.52 25.65
C HIS A 327 24.39 25.64 26.48
N SER A 328 24.48 24.35 26.16
CA SER A 328 25.40 23.45 26.86
C SER A 328 25.95 22.43 25.88
N LEU A 329 27.26 22.51 25.65
CA LEU A 329 28.02 21.54 24.85
C LEU A 329 28.16 20.19 25.56
N ARG A 330 27.83 20.12 26.87
CA ARG A 330 27.85 18.87 27.64
C ARG A 330 26.63 18.00 27.36
N VAL A 331 25.53 18.60 26.91
CA VAL A 331 24.29 17.87 26.61
C VAL A 331 24.41 17.16 25.27
N ASP A 332 24.51 15.85 25.34
CA ASP A 332 24.50 14.96 24.17
C ASP A 332 23.19 14.15 24.08
N LYS A 333 23.15 13.19 23.15
CA LYS A 333 21.97 12.34 22.95
C LYS A 333 21.67 11.45 24.15
N ASP A 334 22.68 11.04 24.91
CA ASP A 334 22.50 10.12 26.03
C ASP A 334 22.04 10.87 27.27
N GLU A 335 22.50 12.10 27.48
CA GLU A 335 21.94 13.00 28.50
C GLU A 335 20.45 13.32 28.22
N ILE A 336 20.08 13.55 26.95
CA ILE A 336 18.67 13.75 26.59
C ILE A 336 17.83 12.51 26.93
N LYS A 337 18.30 11.31 26.59
CA LYS A 337 17.62 10.05 26.95
C LYS A 337 17.51 9.86 28.46
N ALA A 338 18.56 10.19 29.20
CA ALA A 338 18.58 10.12 30.66
C ALA A 338 17.52 11.06 31.25
N TYR A 339 17.43 12.28 30.74
CA TYR A 339 16.39 13.23 31.12
C TYR A 339 14.98 12.70 30.86
N ILE A 340 14.73 12.10 29.68
CA ILE A 340 13.41 11.52 29.35
C ILE A 340 13.05 10.38 30.31
N LYS A 341 14.02 9.53 30.66
CA LYS A 341 13.84 8.44 31.63
C LYS A 341 13.52 9.00 33.01
N TYR A 342 14.22 10.06 33.41
CA TYR A 342 13.99 10.76 34.67
C TYR A 342 12.60 11.42 34.73
N SER A 343 12.22 12.20 33.71
CA SER A 343 10.87 12.80 33.60
C SER A 343 9.76 11.74 33.66
N LYS A 344 9.97 10.55 33.07
CA LYS A 344 9.01 9.44 33.20
C LYS A 344 8.89 8.94 34.64
N HIS A 345 9.98 8.89 35.39
CA HIS A 345 9.95 8.55 36.81
C HIS A 345 9.20 9.61 37.62
N LEU A 346 9.44 10.90 37.35
CA LEU A 346 8.75 12.00 38.01
C LEU A 346 7.22 11.98 37.85
N ARG A 347 6.68 11.47 36.74
CA ARG A 347 5.23 11.27 36.58
C ARG A 347 4.61 10.35 37.62
N ASN A 348 5.39 9.41 38.12
CA ASN A 348 4.91 8.40 39.06
C ASN A 348 5.02 8.88 40.51
N THR A 349 5.84 9.92 40.79
CA THR A 349 6.15 10.38 42.15
C THR A 349 5.66 11.81 42.44
N LEU A 350 5.65 12.70 41.46
CA LEU A 350 5.30 14.11 41.63
C LEU A 350 3.97 14.45 40.95
N LEU A 351 3.38 15.57 41.38
CA LEU A 351 2.20 16.13 40.71
C LEU A 351 2.54 16.47 39.25
N PRO A 352 1.61 16.25 38.29
CA PRO A 352 1.84 16.49 36.87
C PRO A 352 2.34 17.90 36.52
N VAL A 353 2.01 18.90 37.34
CA VAL A 353 2.44 20.29 37.15
C VAL A 353 3.95 20.48 37.33
N PHE A 354 4.59 19.76 38.26
CA PHE A 354 6.03 19.87 38.48
C PHE A 354 6.81 19.22 37.34
N GLU A 355 6.32 18.09 36.85
CA GLU A 355 6.88 17.45 35.68
C GLU A 355 6.73 18.33 34.43
N ASP A 356 5.56 18.95 34.22
CA ASP A 356 5.33 19.90 33.12
C ASP A 356 6.26 21.12 33.21
N LEU A 357 6.49 21.66 34.42
CA LEU A 357 7.43 22.77 34.61
C LEU A 357 8.86 22.38 34.25
N GLN A 358 9.35 21.25 34.77
CA GLN A 358 10.69 20.73 34.47
C GLN A 358 10.84 20.44 32.97
N PHE A 359 9.81 19.86 32.36
CA PHE A 359 9.74 19.61 30.92
C PHE A 359 9.84 20.90 30.12
N ARG A 360 9.06 21.92 30.48
CA ARG A 360 9.08 23.20 29.78
C ARG A 360 10.39 23.94 29.97
N LEU A 361 11.04 23.86 31.13
CA LEU A 361 12.38 24.40 31.35
C LEU A 361 13.41 23.74 30.43
N ALA A 362 13.48 22.41 30.44
CA ALA A 362 14.45 21.66 29.63
C ALA A 362 14.28 21.93 28.13
N PHE A 363 13.03 21.99 27.66
CA PHE A 363 12.71 22.22 26.26
C PHE A 363 12.60 23.71 25.87
N ARG A 364 12.87 24.64 26.80
CA ARG A 364 12.76 26.10 26.59
C ARG A 364 11.39 26.53 26.06
N LEU A 365 10.36 25.97 26.67
CA LEU A 365 8.96 26.32 26.46
C LEU A 365 8.47 27.36 27.45
N LEU A 366 9.32 27.78 28.39
CA LEU A 366 9.09 28.96 29.23
C LEU A 366 9.69 30.20 28.55
N PRO A 367 9.02 31.35 28.64
CA PRO A 367 9.52 32.63 28.11
C PRO A 367 10.78 33.11 28.83
#